data_AF-A0A132B7W9-F1
#
_entry.id   AF-A0A132B7W9-F1
#
_cell.length_a   1.000
_cell.length_b   1.000
_cell.length_c   1.000
_cell.angle_alpha   90.00
_cell.angle_beta   90.00
_cell.angle_gamma   90.00
#
_symmetry.space_group_name_H-M   'P 1'
#
loop_
_entity.id
_entity.type
_entity.pdbx_description
1 polymer ?
#
loop_
_entity_poly.entity_id
_entity_poly.type
_entity_poly.pdbx_seq_one_letter_code
_entity_poly.pdbx_strand_id
1 'polypeptide(L)'
;MRTTFSNLAILASSLLVKEVFAAPVQERATYIDTDIVMVTEEVTVTEMPDGSYETGAPVAIGTGILTGTPVLFSEASSATPIATPTSSAVEIPATTSSAMSTSSSSSSTGAVFIQNTHVSDIHTASSSSTPIVVAPTSTSVAPVVTPTTLSTKASTTPVPTTSKTTSSVAVATTASSSSKKRGLAFNDASLTDAFSSSSEVSWAYNWASSTSDAIASGLEYIPMLWGLGSDNTDGWSSIATKAIAAGSTALLGFNEPDYSGQSDLTYSQAATGWQTFMEPFAGKATLVSPAVTNGGSPMGLTWLENFISACTSCTIDAVAIHWYNGGTAADFQSYVQQAYTAGGNRPLWITEFQASGTTDEQNSFLEEVIPFLDGSDMVAKYAYFMASDGILLTSGTTLSTLGETFASFV
;
A
#
# COMPACT_ATOMS: atom_id res chain seq x y z
N MET A 1 19.88 28.22 16.85
CA MET A 1 19.14 28.83 15.71
C MET A 1 17.65 28.51 15.87
N ARG A 2 16.66 29.24 15.30
CA ARG A 2 15.25 28.78 15.36
C ARG A 2 14.96 27.89 14.15
N THR A 3 14.70 26.60 14.40
CA THR A 3 14.36 25.60 13.39
C THR A 3 13.05 24.94 13.81
N THR A 4 11.96 25.26 13.12
CA THR A 4 10.65 24.64 13.37
C THR A 4 10.57 23.29 12.66
N PHE A 5 10.16 22.26 13.39
CA PHE A 5 9.86 20.94 12.84
C PHE A 5 8.36 20.65 13.06
N SER A 6 7.66 20.29 11.99
CA SER A 6 6.25 19.89 12.04
C SER A 6 6.16 18.38 12.20
N ASN A 7 5.76 17.92 13.39
CA ASN A 7 5.61 16.50 13.70
C ASN A 7 4.11 16.19 13.87
N LEU A 8 3.57 15.32 13.02
CA LEU A 8 2.17 14.91 13.12
C LEU A 8 2.00 13.86 14.23
N ALA A 9 1.42 14.26 15.35
CA ALA A 9 1.10 13.36 16.47
C ALA A 9 -0.37 12.92 16.40
N ILE A 10 -0.62 11.66 16.05
CA ILE A 10 -1.96 11.06 16.08
C ILE A 10 -2.18 10.47 17.47
N LEU A 11 -3.13 11.02 18.24
CA LEU A 11 -3.35 10.62 19.64
C LEU A 11 -4.83 10.65 20.04
N ALA A 12 -5.25 9.55 20.69
CA ALA A 12 -6.53 9.32 21.38
C ALA A 12 -7.82 9.25 20.53
N SER A 13 -8.29 8.03 20.28
CA SER A 13 -9.68 7.75 19.89
C SER A 13 -10.65 8.08 21.02
N SER A 14 -11.63 8.94 20.80
CA SER A 14 -12.69 9.26 21.77
C SER A 14 -14.02 8.59 21.41
N LEU A 15 -14.42 7.54 22.14
CA LEU A 15 -15.80 7.03 22.04
C LEU A 15 -16.78 8.03 22.65
N LEU A 16 -17.42 8.85 21.81
CA LEU A 16 -18.60 9.63 22.18
C LEU A 16 -19.87 8.84 21.85
N VAL A 17 -20.34 8.05 22.82
CA VAL A 17 -21.70 7.50 22.77
C VAL A 17 -22.68 8.66 22.91
N LYS A 18 -23.29 9.07 21.79
CA LYS A 18 -24.20 10.22 21.72
C LYS A 18 -25.63 9.75 22.03
N GLU A 19 -26.20 10.26 23.11
CA GLU A 19 -27.56 9.91 23.56
C GLU A 19 -28.61 10.09 22.44
N VAL A 20 -29.48 9.10 22.28
CA VAL A 20 -30.51 9.06 21.22
C VAL A 20 -31.77 9.80 21.65
N PHE A 21 -32.23 10.76 20.84
CA PHE A 21 -33.50 11.44 21.08
C PHE A 21 -34.68 10.46 21.02
N ALA A 22 -35.51 10.46 22.06
CA ALA A 22 -36.60 9.49 22.21
C ALA A 22 -37.74 9.71 21.19
N ALA A 23 -37.91 8.73 20.29
CA ALA A 23 -39.10 8.53 19.46
C ALA A 23 -39.85 7.25 19.92
N PRO A 24 -41.11 7.02 19.48
CA PRO A 24 -41.90 5.87 19.91
C PRO A 24 -41.22 4.53 19.61
N VAL A 25 -41.21 3.64 20.60
CA VAL A 25 -40.45 2.38 20.57
C VAL A 25 -41.07 1.37 19.62
N GLN A 26 -40.31 0.95 18.58
CA GLN A 26 -40.58 -0.33 17.92
C GLN A 26 -39.31 -1.05 17.40
N GLU A 27 -38.23 -0.34 17.09
CA GLU A 27 -36.89 -0.92 16.89
C GLU A 27 -35.81 -0.08 17.59
N ARG A 28 -34.70 -0.73 17.95
CA ARG A 28 -33.43 -0.10 18.31
C ARG A 28 -32.35 -0.62 17.37
N ALA A 29 -31.90 0.23 16.44
CA ALA A 29 -30.71 -0.02 15.64
C ALA A 29 -29.51 0.65 16.32
N THR A 30 -28.47 -0.13 16.62
CA THR A 30 -27.19 0.39 17.11
C THR A 30 -26.30 0.70 15.91
N TYR A 31 -25.78 1.91 15.85
CA TYR A 31 -24.79 2.33 14.86
C TYR A 31 -23.45 2.52 15.56
N ILE A 32 -22.37 2.07 14.92
CA ILE A 32 -21.02 2.50 15.28
C ILE A 32 -20.65 3.66 14.34
N ASP A 33 -20.36 4.79 14.95
CA ASP A 33 -19.87 6.00 14.28
C ASP A 33 -18.48 6.32 14.86
N THR A 34 -17.52 6.62 13.98
CA THR A 34 -16.11 6.75 14.33
C THR A 34 -15.52 7.98 13.63
N ASP A 35 -15.67 9.14 14.27
CA ASP A 35 -14.93 10.35 13.90
C ASP A 35 -13.43 10.16 14.21
N ILE A 36 -12.56 10.37 13.21
CA ILE A 36 -11.12 10.50 13.44
C ILE A 36 -10.78 11.98 13.65
N VAL A 37 -10.42 12.34 14.87
CA VAL A 37 -9.94 13.68 15.22
C VAL A 37 -8.42 13.72 15.05
N MET A 38 -7.93 14.48 14.08
CA MET A 38 -6.50 14.73 13.89
C MET A 38 -6.13 16.05 14.54
N VAL A 39 -5.20 16.04 15.51
CA VAL A 39 -4.63 17.24 16.10
C VAL A 39 -3.24 17.46 15.49
N THR A 40 -3.01 18.64 14.92
CA THR A 40 -1.68 19.05 14.45
C THR A 40 -1.02 19.89 15.54
N GLU A 41 0.13 19.46 16.06
CA GLU A 41 0.86 20.15 17.12
C GLU A 41 2.20 20.70 16.59
N GLU A 42 2.50 21.95 16.91
CA GLU A 42 3.83 22.54 16.72
C GLU A 42 4.67 22.33 17.98
N VAL A 43 5.93 21.92 17.79
CA VAL A 43 6.89 21.70 18.87
C VAL A 43 8.14 22.54 18.60
N THR A 44 8.46 23.48 19.50
CA THR A 44 9.70 24.27 19.41
C THR A 44 10.85 23.52 20.08
N VAL A 45 11.91 23.25 19.32
CA VAL A 45 13.19 22.75 19.86
C VAL A 45 14.18 23.91 19.95
N THR A 46 14.82 24.08 21.10
CA THR A 46 15.81 25.13 21.37
C THR A 46 17.18 24.52 21.62
N GLU A 47 18.16 24.88 20.79
CA GLU A 47 19.58 24.58 21.02
C GLU A 47 20.13 25.50 22.13
N MET A 48 20.73 24.90 23.15
CA MET A 48 21.22 25.57 24.35
C MET A 48 22.72 25.89 24.26
N PRO A 49 23.26 26.84 25.06
CA PRO A 49 24.65 27.31 24.94
C PRO A 49 25.74 26.25 25.21
N ASP A 50 25.38 25.09 25.75
CA ASP A 50 26.26 23.93 25.98
C ASP A 50 26.19 22.87 24.86
N GLY A 51 25.36 23.09 23.83
CA GLY A 51 25.12 22.15 22.74
C GLY A 51 24.04 21.09 23.03
N SER A 52 23.34 21.18 24.17
CA SER A 52 22.14 20.38 24.42
C SER A 52 20.91 20.95 23.70
N TYR A 53 19.83 20.17 23.63
CA TYR A 53 18.57 20.59 23.01
C TYR A 53 17.43 20.46 24.01
N GLU A 54 16.68 21.53 24.21
CA GLU A 54 15.49 21.57 25.07
C GLU A 54 14.23 21.67 24.20
N THR A 55 13.31 20.72 24.39
CA THR A 55 12.06 20.61 23.62
C THR A 55 10.92 21.22 24.43
N GLY A 56 10.29 22.27 23.90
CA GLY A 56 9.12 22.89 24.51
C GLY A 56 7.88 21.99 24.50
N ALA A 57 6.89 22.32 25.31
CA ALA A 57 5.59 21.63 25.28
C ALA A 57 4.93 21.78 23.90
N PRO A 58 4.23 20.73 23.40
CA PRO A 58 3.47 20.82 22.16
C PRO A 58 2.36 21.86 22.25
N VAL A 59 2.08 22.52 21.14
CA VAL A 59 0.99 23.49 21.00
C VAL A 59 0.13 23.08 19.82
N ALA A 60 -1.14 22.75 20.06
CA ALA A 60 -2.09 22.46 18.98
C ALA A 60 -2.30 23.69 18.09
N ILE A 61 -1.87 23.57 16.82
CA ILE A 61 -2.00 24.60 15.77
C ILE A 61 -3.13 24.31 14.78
N GLY A 62 -3.71 23.11 14.81
CA GLY A 62 -4.86 22.76 13.99
C GLY A 62 -5.61 21.53 14.52
N THR A 63 -6.88 21.41 14.15
CA THR A 63 -7.69 20.21 14.41
C THR A 63 -8.58 19.94 13.20
N GLY A 64 -8.45 18.74 12.64
CA GLY A 64 -9.33 18.23 11.59
C GLY A 64 -10.23 17.12 12.14
N ILE A 65 -11.44 17.01 11.61
CA ILE A 65 -12.35 15.88 11.88
C ILE A 65 -12.63 15.20 10.55
N LEU A 66 -12.26 13.93 10.45
CA LEU A 66 -12.66 13.03 9.37
C LEU A 66 -13.86 12.23 9.88
N THR A 67 -15.06 12.64 9.49
CA THR A 67 -16.29 12.02 9.94
C THR A 67 -16.55 10.70 9.23
N GLY A 68 -16.88 9.68 10.02
CA GLY A 68 -17.21 8.35 9.54
C GLY A 68 -18.54 8.31 8.77
N THR A 69 -18.75 7.23 8.01
CA THR A 69 -20.11 6.84 7.62
C THR A 69 -20.61 5.82 8.65
N PRO A 70 -21.71 6.10 9.39
CA PRO A 70 -22.13 5.25 10.49
C PRO A 70 -22.59 3.88 10.00
N VAL A 71 -22.05 2.81 10.58
CA VAL A 71 -22.30 1.42 10.17
C VAL A 71 -23.29 0.76 11.11
N LEU A 72 -24.27 0.04 10.55
CA LEU A 72 -25.25 -0.77 11.29
C LEU A 72 -24.56 -1.94 11.99
N PHE A 73 -24.66 -1.99 13.32
CA PHE A 73 -24.14 -3.10 14.11
C PHE A 73 -25.21 -4.18 14.31
N SER A 74 -25.02 -5.32 13.65
CA SER A 74 -25.90 -6.49 13.80
C SER A 74 -25.46 -7.33 15.01
N GLU A 75 -26.24 -7.29 16.09
CA GLU A 75 -25.98 -8.11 17.28
C GLU A 75 -26.43 -9.56 17.02
N ALA A 76 -25.50 -10.52 17.10
CA ALA A 76 -25.78 -11.92 16.84
C ALA A 76 -26.69 -12.52 17.94
N SER A 77 -27.90 -12.93 17.56
CA SER A 77 -28.94 -13.40 18.49
C SER A 77 -28.48 -14.52 19.41
N SER A 78 -28.70 -14.34 20.72
CA SER A 78 -28.14 -15.15 21.80
C SER A 78 -28.51 -16.64 21.74
N ALA A 79 -27.53 -17.50 21.45
CA ALA A 79 -27.63 -18.93 21.70
C ALA A 79 -27.32 -19.25 23.18
N THR A 80 -28.06 -20.19 23.78
CA THR A 80 -27.91 -20.56 25.19
C THR A 80 -26.66 -21.42 25.45
N PRO A 81 -26.02 -21.29 26.62
CA PRO A 81 -24.83 -22.08 26.96
C PRO A 81 -25.21 -23.55 27.23
N ILE A 82 -24.63 -24.46 26.44
CA ILE A 82 -24.71 -25.91 26.67
C ILE A 82 -23.59 -26.32 27.64
N ALA A 83 -23.93 -27.21 28.59
CA ALA A 83 -23.02 -27.64 29.65
C ALA A 83 -21.90 -28.57 29.15
N THR A 84 -20.72 -28.44 29.74
CA THR A 84 -19.57 -29.32 29.50
C THR A 84 -19.78 -30.71 30.13
N PRO A 85 -19.57 -31.81 29.37
CA PRO A 85 -19.54 -33.16 29.93
C PRO A 85 -18.16 -33.48 30.53
N THR A 86 -18.11 -33.77 31.82
CA THR A 86 -16.93 -34.35 32.47
C THR A 86 -16.63 -35.74 31.89
N SER A 87 -15.40 -35.98 31.44
CA SER A 87 -14.96 -37.33 31.04
C SER A 87 -14.28 -38.05 32.21
N SER A 88 -14.54 -39.35 32.33
CA SER A 88 -14.09 -40.18 33.46
C SER A 88 -12.65 -40.70 33.29
N ALA A 89 -12.03 -41.06 34.41
CA ALA A 89 -10.70 -41.66 34.44
C ALA A 89 -10.65 -43.07 33.82
N VAL A 90 -9.46 -43.43 33.32
CA VAL A 90 -9.06 -44.82 33.02
C VAL A 90 -7.70 -45.06 33.70
N GLU A 91 -7.56 -46.21 34.35
CA GLU A 91 -6.44 -46.58 35.22
C GLU A 91 -5.78 -47.87 34.72
N ILE A 92 -4.47 -47.84 34.43
CA ILE A 92 -3.59 -49.03 34.34
C ILE A 92 -2.12 -48.61 34.64
N PRO A 93 -1.21 -49.53 35.00
CA PRO A 93 -0.50 -49.40 36.28
C PRO A 93 1.02 -49.22 36.16
N ALA A 94 1.66 -49.01 37.32
CA ALA A 94 3.11 -48.85 37.44
C ALA A 94 3.90 -50.18 37.39
N THR A 95 5.12 -50.11 36.85
CA THR A 95 6.21 -51.08 37.07
C THR A 95 7.54 -50.35 37.20
N THR A 96 8.56 -51.05 37.73
CA THR A 96 9.60 -50.41 38.56
C THR A 96 11.01 -50.40 37.99
N SER A 97 11.74 -49.33 38.32
CA SER A 97 13.18 -49.29 38.61
C SER A 97 14.20 -49.62 37.51
N SER A 98 15.05 -48.63 37.22
CA SER A 98 16.45 -48.64 37.68
C SER A 98 17.02 -47.22 37.73
N ALA A 99 18.02 -46.98 38.58
CA ALA A 99 18.58 -45.65 38.82
C ALA A 99 20.11 -45.71 39.00
N MET A 100 20.81 -44.66 38.57
CA MET A 100 22.13 -44.29 39.09
C MET A 100 22.34 -42.78 38.95
N SER A 101 23.16 -42.18 39.83
CA SER A 101 23.10 -40.74 40.12
C SER A 101 24.49 -40.09 40.25
N THR A 102 24.60 -38.82 39.82
CA THR A 102 25.49 -37.76 40.34
C THR A 102 25.00 -36.42 39.74
N SER A 103 24.43 -35.46 40.49
CA SER A 103 25.06 -34.48 41.42
C SER A 103 26.05 -33.51 40.76
N SER A 104 26.01 -32.18 40.95
CA SER A 104 25.06 -31.22 41.57
C SER A 104 25.51 -29.76 41.21
N SER A 105 25.01 -28.60 41.67
CA SER A 105 23.92 -28.18 42.59
C SER A 105 23.69 -26.65 42.50
N SER A 106 22.43 -26.18 42.62
CA SER A 106 22.01 -24.89 43.26
C SER A 106 22.39 -23.55 42.57
N SER A 107 21.70 -22.40 42.75
CA SER A 107 20.65 -22.01 43.72
C SER A 107 19.59 -21.07 43.13
N SER A 108 18.44 -20.99 43.81
CA SER A 108 17.42 -19.92 43.76
C SER A 108 17.92 -18.60 44.44
N THR A 109 17.19 -17.47 44.60
CA THR A 109 15.74 -17.17 44.55
C THR A 109 15.50 -15.64 44.45
N GLY A 110 14.32 -15.22 43.99
CA GLY A 110 13.48 -14.23 44.72
C GLY A 110 13.66 -12.73 44.43
N ALA A 111 12.58 -12.08 44.01
CA ALA A 111 12.45 -10.61 43.97
C ALA A 111 11.89 -10.05 45.29
N VAL A 112 12.15 -8.77 45.59
CA VAL A 112 11.75 -8.10 46.84
C VAL A 112 11.02 -6.78 46.56
N PHE A 113 9.88 -6.60 47.22
CA PHE A 113 9.10 -5.36 47.31
C PHE A 113 9.48 -4.62 48.61
N ILE A 114 9.63 -3.28 48.58
CA ILE A 114 9.63 -2.41 49.77
C ILE A 114 8.85 -1.11 49.44
N GLN A 115 8.15 -0.57 50.43
CA GLN A 115 7.28 0.62 50.35
C GLN A 115 7.82 1.76 51.26
N ASN A 116 7.37 2.99 51.00
CA ASN A 116 7.66 4.24 51.72
C ASN A 116 8.02 4.14 53.22
N THR A 117 8.95 4.99 53.68
CA THR A 117 8.62 6.19 54.49
C THR A 117 9.87 6.99 54.92
N HIS A 118 9.84 8.33 54.76
CA HIS A 118 9.87 9.25 55.92
C HIS A 118 9.48 10.69 55.54
N VAL A 119 9.19 11.52 56.55
CA VAL A 119 8.73 12.92 56.46
C VAL A 119 9.71 13.86 57.17
N SER A 120 9.82 15.11 56.69
CA SER A 120 10.20 16.31 57.48
C SER A 120 9.77 17.61 56.76
N ASP A 121 8.89 18.39 57.38
CA ASP A 121 8.55 19.78 57.00
C ASP A 121 9.48 20.81 57.67
N ILE A 122 9.59 22.03 57.12
CA ILE A 122 9.33 23.31 57.83
C ILE A 122 9.52 24.56 56.92
N HIS A 123 8.61 25.53 57.12
CA HIS A 123 8.48 26.96 56.74
C HIS A 123 9.65 27.69 55.98
N THR A 124 9.42 28.78 55.20
CA THR A 124 8.55 29.96 55.50
C THR A 124 8.26 30.88 54.28
N ALA A 125 7.05 31.45 54.27
CA ALA A 125 6.55 32.68 53.61
C ALA A 125 7.20 33.35 52.36
N SER A 126 6.37 33.44 51.30
CA SER A 126 5.93 34.68 50.61
C SER A 126 6.93 35.77 50.15
N SER A 127 6.94 36.04 48.83
CA SER A 127 6.74 37.38 48.25
C SER A 127 6.29 37.30 46.78
N SER A 128 5.67 38.37 46.27
CA SER A 128 5.03 38.42 44.94
C SER A 128 5.66 39.45 44.01
N SER A 129 5.75 39.13 42.72
CA SER A 129 5.73 40.13 41.64
C SER A 129 5.35 39.49 40.29
N THR A 130 4.44 40.15 39.56
CA THR A 130 4.09 39.80 38.17
C THR A 130 4.72 40.80 37.20
N PRO A 131 5.24 40.36 36.04
CA PRO A 131 5.50 41.24 34.90
C PRO A 131 4.23 41.37 34.04
N ILE A 132 3.99 42.58 33.52
CA ILE A 132 2.82 42.90 32.69
C ILE A 132 3.14 42.61 31.22
N VAL A 133 2.24 41.91 30.51
CA VAL A 133 2.37 41.67 29.07
C VAL A 133 2.04 42.95 28.30
N VAL A 134 2.98 43.42 27.48
CA VAL A 134 2.76 44.49 26.49
C VAL A 134 2.72 43.85 25.11
N ALA A 135 1.56 43.90 24.45
CA ALA A 135 1.37 43.34 23.11
C ALA A 135 1.84 44.34 22.02
N PRO A 136 2.66 43.92 21.04
CA PRO A 136 2.97 44.73 19.87
C PRO A 136 1.83 44.65 18.82
N THR A 137 1.36 45.81 18.36
CA THR A 137 0.31 45.90 17.33
C THR A 137 0.88 45.67 15.92
N SER A 138 0.51 44.57 15.28
CA SER A 138 0.86 44.31 13.87
C SER A 138 -0.10 44.97 12.90
N THR A 139 0.29 46.10 12.30
CA THR A 139 -0.44 46.72 11.18
C THR A 139 -0.16 45.99 9.87
N SER A 140 -1.09 45.13 9.44
CA SER A 140 -1.07 44.55 8.09
C SER A 140 -1.49 45.60 7.05
N VAL A 141 -0.71 45.74 5.98
CA VAL A 141 -1.06 46.57 4.82
C VAL A 141 -0.96 45.69 3.58
N ALA A 142 -2.10 45.44 2.92
CA ALA A 142 -2.16 44.57 1.75
C ALA A 142 -1.58 45.25 0.50
N PRO A 143 -0.88 44.52 -0.38
CA PRO A 143 -0.38 45.07 -1.65
C PRO A 143 -1.54 45.30 -2.65
N VAL A 144 -1.51 46.44 -3.33
CA VAL A 144 -2.49 46.79 -4.37
C VAL A 144 -2.09 46.17 -5.71
N VAL A 145 -2.98 45.39 -6.31
CA VAL A 145 -2.84 44.90 -7.69
C VAL A 145 -3.38 45.92 -8.70
N THR A 146 -2.51 46.41 -9.58
CA THR A 146 -2.88 47.29 -10.70
C THR A 146 -3.18 46.47 -11.97
N PRO A 147 -4.38 46.57 -12.57
CA PRO A 147 -4.66 45.89 -13.84
C PRO A 147 -4.09 46.67 -15.03
N THR A 148 -3.31 46.00 -15.89
CA THR A 148 -2.80 46.56 -17.15
C THR A 148 -3.54 45.93 -18.33
N THR A 149 -3.99 46.76 -19.27
CA THR A 149 -4.88 46.38 -20.37
C THR A 149 -4.16 45.90 -21.64
N LEU A 150 -4.92 45.30 -22.57
CA LEU A 150 -4.43 44.78 -23.84
C LEU A 150 -3.80 45.87 -24.72
N SER A 151 -2.86 45.48 -25.57
CA SER A 151 -2.55 46.19 -26.82
C SER A 151 -2.47 45.22 -28.00
N THR A 152 -3.52 45.19 -28.82
CA THR A 152 -3.53 44.47 -30.10
C THR A 152 -3.00 45.38 -31.20
N LYS A 153 -1.96 44.93 -31.92
CA LYS A 153 -1.45 45.65 -33.10
C LYS A 153 -1.59 44.79 -34.36
N ALA A 154 -2.68 45.02 -35.10
CA ALA A 154 -2.81 44.51 -36.46
C ALA A 154 -1.76 45.16 -37.38
N SER A 155 -1.25 44.40 -38.34
CA SER A 155 -0.41 44.91 -39.43
C SER A 155 -0.77 44.20 -40.73
N THR A 156 -1.46 44.91 -41.61
CA THR A 156 -1.99 44.39 -42.88
C THR A 156 -0.98 44.58 -44.03
N THR A 157 -0.49 43.49 -44.61
CA THR A 157 0.15 43.48 -45.95
C THR A 157 -0.02 42.10 -46.60
N PRO A 158 -0.07 42.00 -47.95
CA PRO A 158 -0.67 40.85 -48.63
C PRO A 158 0.29 39.69 -48.97
N VAL A 159 -0.33 38.55 -49.29
CA VAL A 159 0.27 37.28 -49.72
C VAL A 159 0.78 37.33 -51.17
N PRO A 160 1.93 36.69 -51.47
CA PRO A 160 2.20 36.08 -52.76
C PRO A 160 2.03 34.55 -52.67
N THR A 161 1.18 33.98 -53.53
CA THR A 161 0.86 32.54 -53.54
C THR A 161 2.07 31.68 -53.90
N THR A 162 2.32 30.59 -53.16
CA THR A 162 3.19 29.50 -53.63
C THR A 162 2.57 28.16 -53.26
N SER A 163 2.23 27.35 -54.25
CA SER A 163 1.60 26.05 -54.05
C SER A 163 2.54 25.07 -53.34
N LYS A 164 2.10 24.48 -52.23
CA LYS A 164 2.70 23.26 -51.67
C LYS A 164 1.62 22.20 -51.51
N THR A 165 1.92 21.02 -52.02
CA THR A 165 1.04 19.84 -52.02
C THR A 165 0.60 19.51 -50.59
N THR A 166 -0.71 19.42 -50.37
CA THR A 166 -1.27 18.88 -49.13
C THR A 166 -1.08 17.36 -49.13
N SER A 167 0.10 16.91 -48.71
CA SER A 167 0.28 15.53 -48.27
C SER A 167 -0.63 15.32 -47.08
N SER A 168 -1.76 14.66 -47.28
CA SER A 168 -2.58 14.14 -46.19
C SER A 168 -1.71 13.16 -45.40
N VAL A 169 -1.27 13.58 -44.22
CA VAL A 169 -0.76 12.63 -43.22
C VAL A 169 -1.96 11.78 -42.85
N ALA A 170 -2.04 10.60 -43.47
CA ALA A 170 -2.98 9.60 -43.04
C ALA A 170 -2.67 9.33 -41.58
N VAL A 171 -3.63 9.58 -40.70
CA VAL A 171 -3.58 9.04 -39.34
C VAL A 171 -3.59 7.54 -39.54
N ALA A 172 -2.41 6.92 -39.45
CA ALA A 172 -2.30 5.49 -39.35
C ALA A 172 -2.93 5.14 -38.00
N THR A 173 -4.21 4.78 -38.04
CA THR A 173 -4.80 3.92 -37.03
C THR A 173 -3.99 2.63 -37.07
N THR A 174 -2.92 2.60 -36.27
CA THR A 174 -2.24 1.38 -35.90
C THR A 174 -3.32 0.49 -35.32
N ALA A 175 -3.76 -0.50 -36.11
CA ALA A 175 -4.63 -1.54 -35.60
C ALA A 175 -3.95 -2.09 -34.35
N SER A 176 -4.67 -2.13 -33.23
CA SER A 176 -4.12 -2.66 -31.99
C SER A 176 -3.79 -4.12 -32.25
N SER A 177 -2.50 -4.41 -32.47
CA SER A 177 -1.95 -5.73 -32.25
C SER A 177 -2.14 -5.96 -30.76
N SER A 178 -3.10 -6.81 -30.38
CA SER A 178 -3.45 -7.08 -28.99
C SER A 178 -2.17 -7.38 -28.22
N SER A 179 -1.73 -6.41 -27.42
CA SER A 179 -0.56 -6.57 -26.58
C SER A 179 -0.94 -7.63 -25.56
N LYS A 180 -0.18 -8.72 -25.49
CA LYS A 180 -0.51 -9.86 -24.63
C LYS A 180 -0.33 -9.48 -23.16
N LYS A 181 -1.36 -8.89 -22.55
CA LYS A 181 -1.28 -8.27 -21.22
C LYS A 181 -1.22 -9.30 -20.09
N ARG A 182 -1.80 -10.50 -20.30
CA ARG A 182 -1.95 -11.53 -19.27
C ARG A 182 -0.59 -12.11 -18.88
N GLY A 183 -0.40 -12.29 -17.59
CA GLY A 183 0.73 -12.99 -17.02
C GLY A 183 0.34 -13.88 -15.85
N LEU A 184 1.32 -14.66 -15.38
CA LEU A 184 1.15 -15.60 -14.28
C LEU A 184 1.91 -15.09 -13.05
N ALA A 185 1.19 -14.81 -11.98
CA ALA A 185 1.74 -14.83 -10.63
C ALA A 185 1.88 -16.31 -10.22
N PHE A 186 3.07 -16.80 -9.88
CA PHE A 186 3.31 -18.23 -9.57
C PHE A 186 4.23 -18.42 -8.37
N ASN A 187 4.17 -19.59 -7.72
CA ASN A 187 5.17 -19.99 -6.71
C ASN A 187 5.94 -21.23 -7.16
N ASP A 188 5.24 -22.25 -7.68
CA ASP A 188 5.83 -23.39 -8.37
C ASP A 188 5.85 -23.11 -9.88
N ALA A 189 7.04 -23.13 -10.48
CA ALA A 189 7.24 -22.85 -11.91
C ALA A 189 6.57 -23.88 -12.83
N SER A 190 6.43 -25.14 -12.38
CA SER A 190 5.84 -26.22 -13.19
C SER A 190 4.34 -26.01 -13.46
N LEU A 191 3.64 -25.27 -12.61
CA LEU A 191 2.23 -24.90 -12.81
C LEU A 191 2.04 -23.94 -14.00
N THR A 192 3.12 -23.27 -14.45
CA THR A 192 3.04 -22.40 -15.64
C THR A 192 2.84 -23.20 -16.94
N ASP A 193 3.26 -24.47 -17.00
CA ASP A 193 3.09 -25.33 -18.19
C ASP A 193 1.61 -25.60 -18.53
N ALA A 194 0.70 -25.48 -17.56
CA ALA A 194 -0.75 -25.57 -17.78
C ALA A 194 -1.27 -24.48 -18.76
N PHE A 195 -0.57 -23.36 -18.87
CA PHE A 195 -0.91 -22.23 -19.73
C PHE A 195 -0.15 -22.23 -21.07
N SER A 196 0.68 -23.24 -21.34
CA SER A 196 1.52 -23.34 -22.56
C SER A 196 0.73 -23.38 -23.88
N SER A 197 -0.58 -23.60 -23.83
CA SER A 197 -1.53 -23.55 -24.95
C SER A 197 -2.20 -22.18 -25.14
N SER A 198 -2.12 -21.27 -24.18
CA SER A 198 -2.74 -19.94 -24.26
C SER A 198 -2.00 -19.04 -25.25
N SER A 199 -2.76 -18.35 -26.09
CA SER A 199 -2.22 -17.28 -26.93
C SER A 199 -2.10 -15.94 -26.18
N GLU A 200 -2.80 -15.71 -25.07
CA GLU A 200 -2.92 -14.38 -24.46
C GLU A 200 -1.97 -14.15 -23.27
N VAL A 201 -1.51 -15.24 -22.62
CA VAL A 201 -0.49 -15.18 -21.57
C VAL A 201 0.90 -14.98 -22.20
N SER A 202 1.72 -14.06 -21.67
CA SER A 202 3.04 -13.73 -22.23
C SER A 202 4.17 -13.54 -21.22
N TRP A 203 3.88 -13.39 -19.94
CA TRP A 203 4.87 -13.10 -18.91
C TRP A 203 4.53 -13.78 -17.59
N ALA A 204 5.50 -13.84 -16.67
CA ALA A 204 5.32 -14.44 -15.35
C ALA A 204 6.23 -13.79 -14.31
N TYR A 205 5.80 -13.78 -13.04
CA TYR A 205 6.61 -13.39 -11.89
C TYR A 205 6.24 -14.24 -10.67
N ASN A 206 7.14 -14.31 -9.68
CA ASN A 206 7.01 -15.17 -8.51
C ASN A 206 7.43 -14.49 -7.20
N TRP A 207 7.18 -13.18 -7.09
CA TRP A 207 7.60 -12.33 -5.95
C TRP A 207 9.12 -12.28 -5.67
N ALA A 208 9.94 -13.03 -6.40
CA ALA A 208 11.38 -13.12 -6.19
C ALA A 208 12.18 -12.36 -7.25
N SER A 209 13.48 -12.21 -7.00
CA SER A 209 14.43 -11.64 -7.95
C SER A 209 14.85 -12.62 -9.06
N SER A 210 14.63 -13.93 -8.87
CA SER A 210 14.90 -14.96 -9.88
C SER A 210 14.07 -16.23 -9.65
N THR A 211 13.91 -17.03 -10.69
CA THR A 211 13.50 -18.44 -10.59
C THR A 211 14.71 -19.36 -10.87
N SER A 212 14.86 -20.43 -10.09
CA SER A 212 15.79 -21.53 -10.37
C SER A 212 15.27 -22.47 -11.46
N ASP A 213 13.95 -22.57 -11.55
CA ASP A 213 13.23 -23.57 -12.33
C ASP A 213 12.65 -22.96 -13.60
N ALA A 214 12.53 -23.77 -14.64
CA ALA A 214 12.04 -23.32 -15.93
C ALA A 214 10.53 -23.03 -15.88
N ILE A 215 10.15 -21.84 -16.33
CA ILE A 215 8.76 -21.50 -16.65
C ILE A 215 8.43 -21.92 -18.10
N ALA A 216 7.14 -21.99 -18.41
CA ALA A 216 6.64 -22.42 -19.70
C ALA A 216 7.25 -21.64 -20.88
N SER A 217 7.57 -22.37 -21.95
CA SER A 217 8.23 -21.84 -23.14
C SER A 217 7.42 -20.74 -23.81
N GLY A 218 8.01 -19.55 -23.92
CA GLY A 218 7.38 -18.36 -24.51
C GLY A 218 6.90 -17.32 -23.49
N LEU A 219 6.99 -17.62 -22.19
CA LEU A 219 6.76 -16.64 -21.12
C LEU A 219 8.04 -15.83 -20.82
N GLU A 220 7.88 -14.53 -20.68
CA GLU A 220 8.88 -13.59 -20.18
C GLU A 220 8.90 -13.59 -18.64
N TYR A 221 10.01 -13.98 -18.00
CA TYR A 221 10.15 -13.85 -16.55
C TYR A 221 10.49 -12.40 -16.16
N ILE A 222 9.72 -11.82 -15.23
CA ILE A 222 9.95 -10.48 -14.69
C ILE A 222 10.47 -10.56 -13.24
N PRO A 223 11.72 -10.18 -12.95
CA PRO A 223 12.25 -10.08 -11.59
C PRO A 223 11.53 -9.03 -10.74
N MET A 224 11.35 -9.33 -9.45
CA MET A 224 10.89 -8.39 -8.43
C MET A 224 12.00 -8.13 -7.39
N LEU A 225 12.20 -6.87 -7.02
CA LEU A 225 12.90 -6.49 -5.80
C LEU A 225 11.87 -6.33 -4.69
N TRP A 226 11.50 -7.43 -4.04
CA TRP A 226 10.34 -7.51 -3.14
C TRP A 226 10.40 -6.51 -1.96
N GLY A 227 11.58 -6.19 -1.44
CA GLY A 227 11.74 -5.25 -0.33
C GLY A 227 13.20 -4.84 -0.10
N LEU A 228 13.45 -4.14 1.00
CA LEU A 228 14.78 -3.58 1.34
C LEU A 228 15.57 -4.38 2.41
N GLY A 229 15.09 -5.58 2.79
CA GLY A 229 15.87 -6.52 3.59
C GLY A 229 17.02 -7.15 2.77
N SER A 230 18.10 -7.57 3.45
CA SER A 230 19.30 -8.18 2.84
C SER A 230 18.96 -9.27 1.83
N ASP A 231 18.01 -10.13 2.18
CA ASP A 231 17.64 -11.33 1.44
C ASP A 231 17.01 -11.01 0.07
N ASN A 232 16.61 -9.74 -0.13
CA ASN A 232 16.11 -9.19 -1.40
C ASN A 232 17.17 -8.30 -2.11
N THR A 233 17.91 -7.50 -1.35
CA THR A 233 18.87 -6.53 -1.91
C THR A 233 20.22 -7.15 -2.31
N ASP A 234 20.64 -8.20 -1.63
CA ASP A 234 21.99 -8.77 -1.78
C ASP A 234 22.14 -9.46 -3.13
N GLY A 235 23.02 -8.91 -3.96
CA GLY A 235 23.22 -9.39 -5.32
C GLY A 235 22.15 -8.93 -6.33
N TRP A 236 21.09 -8.22 -5.93
CA TRP A 236 20.01 -7.73 -6.81
C TRP A 236 20.56 -7.11 -8.11
N SER A 237 21.54 -6.21 -8.00
CA SER A 237 22.13 -5.55 -9.17
C SER A 237 22.75 -6.54 -10.19
N SER A 238 23.32 -7.65 -9.71
CA SER A 238 23.87 -8.72 -10.56
C SER A 238 22.75 -9.58 -11.17
N ILE A 239 21.68 -9.86 -10.40
CA ILE A 239 20.54 -10.67 -10.82
C ILE A 239 19.73 -9.93 -11.89
N ALA A 240 19.31 -8.69 -11.63
CA ALA A 240 18.58 -7.85 -12.57
C ALA A 240 19.39 -7.59 -13.85
N THR A 241 20.71 -7.34 -13.76
CA THR A 241 21.57 -7.21 -14.95
C THR A 241 21.57 -8.48 -15.82
N LYS A 242 21.60 -9.67 -15.20
CA LYS A 242 21.53 -10.96 -15.92
C LYS A 242 20.15 -11.19 -16.54
N ALA A 243 19.07 -10.88 -15.82
CA ALA A 243 17.71 -11.03 -16.32
C ALA A 243 17.45 -10.15 -17.55
N ILE A 244 17.88 -8.89 -17.52
CA ILE A 244 17.81 -7.98 -18.69
C ILE A 244 18.65 -8.53 -19.85
N ALA A 245 19.88 -8.99 -19.58
CA ALA A 245 20.74 -9.61 -20.61
C ALA A 245 20.18 -10.94 -21.16
N ALA A 246 19.28 -11.61 -20.43
CA ALA A 246 18.57 -12.81 -20.86
C ALA A 246 17.23 -12.51 -21.59
N GLY A 247 16.80 -11.24 -21.63
CA GLY A 247 15.61 -10.80 -22.38
C GLY A 247 14.46 -10.22 -21.53
N SER A 248 14.59 -10.12 -20.20
CA SER A 248 13.56 -9.46 -19.36
C SER A 248 13.49 -7.96 -19.69
N THR A 249 12.30 -7.48 -20.07
CA THR A 249 12.07 -6.08 -20.50
C THR A 249 11.66 -5.15 -19.38
N ALA A 250 11.43 -5.67 -18.17
CA ALA A 250 11.03 -4.90 -17.00
C ALA A 250 11.65 -5.42 -15.70
N LEU A 251 11.51 -4.62 -14.63
CA LEU A 251 11.78 -4.98 -13.24
C LEU A 251 10.64 -4.46 -12.35
N LEU A 252 10.12 -5.29 -11.45
CA LEU A 252 9.10 -4.93 -10.46
C LEU A 252 9.75 -4.37 -9.18
N GLY A 253 9.16 -3.32 -8.62
CA GLY A 253 9.55 -2.74 -7.32
C GLY A 253 9.05 -3.53 -6.12
N PHE A 254 9.07 -2.89 -4.95
CA PHE A 254 8.73 -3.51 -3.65
C PHE A 254 7.27 -3.96 -3.58
N ASN A 255 7.03 -5.07 -2.88
CA ASN A 255 5.72 -5.71 -2.76
C ASN A 255 4.96 -5.21 -1.53
N GLU A 256 3.80 -4.59 -1.74
CA GLU A 256 2.91 -4.04 -0.70
C GLU A 256 3.67 -3.31 0.42
N PRO A 257 4.53 -2.33 0.09
CA PRO A 257 5.30 -1.59 1.09
C PRO A 257 4.41 -0.78 2.04
N ASP A 258 3.18 -0.52 1.63
CA ASP A 258 2.12 0.10 2.42
C ASP A 258 1.51 -0.83 3.47
N TYR A 259 1.84 -2.13 3.47
CA TYR A 259 1.30 -3.11 4.41
C TYR A 259 2.40 -3.79 5.26
N SER A 260 2.22 -3.76 6.58
CA SER A 260 3.18 -4.31 7.55
C SER A 260 3.22 -5.84 7.66
N GLY A 261 2.38 -6.55 6.88
CA GLY A 261 2.50 -7.98 6.66
C GLY A 261 3.46 -8.36 5.52
N GLN A 262 3.98 -7.37 4.79
CA GLN A 262 4.73 -7.52 3.54
C GLN A 262 6.08 -6.79 3.64
N SER A 263 6.45 -5.94 2.67
CA SER A 263 7.78 -5.29 2.69
C SER A 263 7.94 -4.13 3.67
N ASP A 264 6.84 -3.63 4.26
CA ASP A 264 6.77 -2.67 5.39
C ASP A 264 7.74 -1.47 5.27
N LEU A 265 7.52 -0.64 4.23
CA LEU A 265 8.36 0.53 3.94
C LEU A 265 7.53 1.81 3.95
N THR A 266 7.97 2.83 4.69
CA THR A 266 7.47 4.18 4.44
C THR A 266 7.84 4.63 3.01
N TYR A 267 7.03 5.50 2.41
CA TYR A 267 7.25 6.04 1.08
C TYR A 267 8.64 6.70 0.89
N SER A 268 9.23 7.24 1.96
CA SER A 268 10.57 7.84 1.95
C SER A 268 11.70 6.80 2.02
N GLN A 269 11.52 5.69 2.77
CA GLN A 269 12.41 4.52 2.70
C GLN A 269 12.38 3.93 1.29
N ALA A 270 11.19 3.74 0.73
CA ALA A 270 11.03 3.23 -0.63
C ALA A 270 11.67 4.13 -1.69
N ALA A 271 11.50 5.47 -1.61
CA ALA A 271 12.17 6.40 -2.54
C ALA A 271 13.70 6.34 -2.43
N THR A 272 14.24 6.18 -1.22
CA THR A 272 15.69 6.02 -0.98
C THR A 272 16.21 4.68 -1.52
N GLY A 273 15.46 3.60 -1.30
CA GLY A 273 15.74 2.28 -1.85
C GLY A 273 15.68 2.26 -3.38
N TRP A 274 14.69 2.95 -3.97
CA TRP A 274 14.53 3.07 -5.41
C TRP A 274 15.77 3.69 -6.08
N GLN A 275 16.23 4.85 -5.57
CA GLN A 275 17.47 5.50 -6.02
C GLN A 275 18.71 4.60 -5.91
N THR A 276 18.73 3.69 -4.92
CA THR A 276 19.87 2.79 -4.67
C THR A 276 19.84 1.55 -5.58
N PHE A 277 18.67 0.94 -5.78
CA PHE A 277 18.55 -0.41 -6.34
C PHE A 277 17.78 -0.50 -7.67
N MET A 278 16.85 0.42 -7.95
CA MET A 278 16.03 0.41 -9.18
C MET A 278 16.54 1.41 -10.21
N GLU A 279 16.82 2.65 -9.80
CA GLU A 279 17.28 3.73 -10.68
C GLU A 279 18.54 3.39 -11.53
N PRO A 280 19.51 2.57 -11.06
CA PRO A 280 20.61 2.08 -11.91
C PRO A 280 20.18 1.29 -13.16
N PHE A 281 18.90 0.93 -13.29
CA PHE A 281 18.32 0.22 -14.44
C PHE A 281 17.46 1.11 -15.36
N ALA A 282 17.33 2.41 -15.05
CA ALA A 282 16.61 3.37 -15.88
C ALA A 282 17.13 3.35 -17.33
N GLY A 283 16.21 3.25 -18.29
CA GLY A 283 16.52 3.16 -19.72
C GLY A 283 17.19 1.84 -20.17
N LYS A 284 17.29 0.82 -19.29
CA LYS A 284 17.73 -0.55 -19.62
C LYS A 284 16.58 -1.55 -19.59
N ALA A 285 15.59 -1.29 -18.74
CA ALA A 285 14.33 -2.02 -18.62
C ALA A 285 13.23 -1.05 -18.18
N THR A 286 11.98 -1.44 -18.36
CA THR A 286 10.80 -0.76 -17.81
C THR A 286 10.83 -0.87 -16.29
N LEU A 287 10.95 0.24 -15.57
CA LEU A 287 10.90 0.24 -14.12
C LEU A 287 9.47 0.43 -13.64
N VAL A 288 8.90 -0.63 -13.06
CA VAL A 288 7.54 -0.64 -12.53
C VAL A 288 7.60 -0.27 -11.04
N SER A 289 6.72 0.64 -10.59
CA SER A 289 6.68 1.12 -9.21
C SER A 289 6.59 -0.02 -8.18
N PRO A 290 6.81 0.27 -6.89
CA PRO A 290 6.32 -0.60 -5.83
C PRO A 290 4.82 -0.84 -6.00
N ALA A 291 4.37 -2.06 -5.75
CA ALA A 291 3.00 -2.50 -5.92
C ALA A 291 2.23 -2.27 -4.62
N VAL A 292 1.22 -1.40 -4.62
CA VAL A 292 0.46 -1.05 -3.41
C VAL A 292 -0.85 -1.85 -3.30
N THR A 293 -1.30 -2.08 -2.07
CA THR A 293 -2.62 -2.69 -1.80
C THR A 293 -3.78 -1.82 -2.31
N ASN A 294 -5.00 -2.35 -2.33
CA ASN A 294 -6.23 -1.53 -2.40
C ASN A 294 -6.72 -1.04 -1.02
N GLY A 295 -5.82 -0.94 -0.04
CA GLY A 295 -6.11 -0.42 1.29
C GLY A 295 -6.42 1.09 1.31
N GLY A 296 -7.22 1.51 2.30
CA GLY A 296 -7.52 2.91 2.53
C GLY A 296 -6.35 3.68 3.16
N SER A 297 -6.37 5.02 3.03
CA SER A 297 -5.36 5.92 3.60
C SER A 297 -5.04 5.60 5.07
N PRO A 298 -3.74 5.50 5.46
CA PRO A 298 -2.55 5.92 4.72
C PRO A 298 -2.01 4.91 3.68
N MET A 299 -2.65 3.74 3.53
CA MET A 299 -2.22 2.68 2.61
C MET A 299 -2.57 2.98 1.14
N GLY A 300 -2.26 2.02 0.26
CA GLY A 300 -2.75 1.99 -1.12
C GLY A 300 -2.37 3.21 -1.94
N LEU A 301 -3.36 3.79 -2.63
CA LEU A 301 -3.14 4.93 -3.52
C LEU A 301 -2.58 6.17 -2.79
N THR A 302 -2.90 6.37 -1.51
CA THR A 302 -2.30 7.46 -0.72
C THR A 302 -0.81 7.21 -0.46
N TRP A 303 -0.40 5.96 -0.23
CA TRP A 303 1.03 5.64 -0.13
C TRP A 303 1.74 5.88 -1.47
N LEU A 304 1.13 5.45 -2.59
CA LEU A 304 1.65 5.60 -3.94
C LEU A 304 1.86 7.08 -4.34
N GLU A 305 0.88 7.95 -4.08
CA GLU A 305 0.97 9.39 -4.34
C GLU A 305 2.12 10.03 -3.55
N ASN A 306 2.30 9.66 -2.27
CA ASN A 306 3.40 10.14 -1.44
C ASN A 306 4.76 9.61 -1.92
N PHE A 307 4.85 8.35 -2.36
CA PHE A 307 6.06 7.79 -2.96
C PHE A 307 6.46 8.51 -4.25
N ILE A 308 5.52 8.67 -5.20
CA ILE A 308 5.78 9.39 -6.46
C ILE A 308 6.18 10.85 -6.19
N SER A 309 5.55 11.50 -5.20
CA SER A 309 5.90 12.87 -4.80
C SER A 309 7.28 12.99 -4.14
N ALA A 310 7.71 11.98 -3.38
CA ALA A 310 9.04 11.94 -2.78
C ALA A 310 10.15 11.59 -3.81
N CYS A 311 9.85 10.72 -4.77
CA CYS A 311 10.79 10.17 -5.75
C CYS A 311 11.07 11.14 -6.93
N THR A 312 11.33 12.42 -6.64
CA THR A 312 11.45 13.51 -7.64
C THR A 312 12.53 13.32 -8.71
N SER A 313 13.54 12.49 -8.45
CA SER A 313 14.63 12.14 -9.37
C SER A 313 14.56 10.69 -9.88
N CYS A 314 13.39 10.05 -9.78
CA CYS A 314 13.22 8.63 -10.08
C CYS A 314 12.56 8.39 -11.44
N THR A 315 13.15 7.50 -12.24
CA THR A 315 12.55 6.94 -13.45
C THR A 315 11.55 5.88 -13.04
N ILE A 316 10.25 6.18 -13.17
CA ILE A 316 9.15 5.24 -12.99
C ILE A 316 8.38 5.23 -14.31
N ASP A 317 8.46 4.12 -15.04
CA ASP A 317 7.88 3.98 -16.39
C ASP A 317 6.44 3.46 -16.33
N ALA A 318 6.14 2.60 -15.35
CA ALA A 318 4.85 1.99 -15.13
C ALA A 318 4.53 1.91 -13.63
N VAL A 319 3.26 1.70 -13.28
CA VAL A 319 2.79 1.68 -11.89
C VAL A 319 2.12 0.35 -11.56
N ALA A 320 2.56 -0.31 -10.49
CA ALA A 320 1.98 -1.55 -10.01
C ALA A 320 0.91 -1.30 -8.93
N ILE A 321 -0.18 -2.07 -8.98
CA ILE A 321 -1.27 -2.07 -7.99
C ILE A 321 -1.82 -3.47 -7.78
N HIS A 322 -2.30 -3.73 -6.57
CA HIS A 322 -3.03 -4.93 -6.21
C HIS A 322 -4.51 -4.61 -5.91
N TRP A 323 -5.40 -5.60 -6.06
CA TRP A 323 -6.82 -5.48 -5.70
C TRP A 323 -7.43 -6.78 -5.15
N TYR A 324 -7.94 -6.72 -3.93
CA TYR A 324 -8.48 -7.85 -3.18
C TYR A 324 -9.74 -7.49 -2.38
N ASN A 325 -10.32 -8.50 -1.72
CA ASN A 325 -11.36 -8.38 -0.70
C ASN A 325 -12.73 -7.87 -1.18
N GLY A 326 -12.97 -7.91 -2.49
CA GLY A 326 -14.31 -7.84 -3.08
C GLY A 326 -14.77 -6.46 -3.53
N GLY A 327 -16.06 -6.38 -3.86
CA GLY A 327 -16.61 -5.36 -4.76
C GLY A 327 -17.00 -5.98 -6.10
N THR A 328 -17.66 -5.19 -6.96
CA THR A 328 -18.06 -5.61 -8.31
C THR A 328 -16.93 -5.40 -9.32
N ALA A 329 -17.10 -5.94 -10.53
CA ALA A 329 -16.24 -5.61 -11.67
C ALA A 329 -16.20 -4.10 -11.96
N ALA A 330 -17.32 -3.38 -11.78
CA ALA A 330 -17.37 -1.92 -11.89
C ALA A 330 -16.57 -1.20 -10.78
N ASP A 331 -16.53 -1.72 -9.56
CA ASP A 331 -15.70 -1.18 -8.47
C ASP A 331 -14.20 -1.38 -8.77
N PHE A 332 -13.82 -2.54 -9.31
CA PHE A 332 -12.46 -2.79 -9.80
C PHE A 332 -12.09 -1.86 -10.98
N GLN A 333 -12.95 -1.73 -11.99
CA GLN A 333 -12.74 -0.79 -13.11
C GLN A 333 -12.61 0.66 -12.63
N SER A 334 -13.36 1.06 -11.60
CA SER A 334 -13.25 2.37 -10.93
C SER A 334 -11.92 2.53 -10.18
N TYR A 335 -11.48 1.50 -9.46
CA TYR A 335 -10.17 1.49 -8.79
C TYR A 335 -9.01 1.61 -9.78
N VAL A 336 -9.07 0.93 -10.93
CA VAL A 336 -8.08 1.05 -12.01
C VAL A 336 -7.98 2.49 -12.54
N GLN A 337 -9.09 3.21 -12.69
CA GLN A 337 -9.09 4.62 -13.12
C GLN A 337 -8.50 5.56 -12.05
N GLN A 338 -8.81 5.31 -10.77
CA GLN A 338 -8.23 6.05 -9.64
C GLN A 338 -6.72 5.80 -9.55
N ALA A 339 -6.30 4.55 -9.65
CA ALA A 339 -4.89 4.15 -9.63
C ALA A 339 -4.07 4.72 -10.80
N TYR A 340 -4.63 4.76 -12.01
CA TYR A 340 -3.99 5.40 -13.16
C TYR A 340 -3.74 6.90 -12.89
N THR A 341 -4.71 7.57 -12.27
CA THR A 341 -4.62 8.99 -11.89
C THR A 341 -3.56 9.20 -10.80
N ALA A 342 -3.62 8.44 -9.70
CA ALA A 342 -2.67 8.47 -8.58
C ALA A 342 -1.23 8.12 -9.03
N GLY A 343 -1.10 7.19 -9.98
CA GLY A 343 0.15 6.82 -10.64
C GLY A 343 0.74 7.90 -11.56
N GLY A 344 0.08 9.06 -11.71
CA GLY A 344 0.51 10.16 -12.56
C GLY A 344 0.22 9.94 -14.05
N ASN A 345 -0.84 9.19 -14.39
CA ASN A 345 -1.22 8.77 -15.74
C ASN A 345 -0.15 7.90 -16.44
N ARG A 346 0.49 7.01 -15.67
CA ARG A 346 1.43 5.99 -16.18
C ARG A 346 0.69 4.68 -16.46
N PRO A 347 1.12 3.87 -17.45
CA PRO A 347 0.52 2.56 -17.69
C PRO A 347 0.58 1.65 -16.46
N LEU A 348 -0.54 1.01 -16.15
CA LEU A 348 -0.70 0.15 -14.98
C LEU A 348 -0.24 -1.28 -15.27
N TRP A 349 0.38 -1.87 -14.25
CA TRP A 349 0.64 -3.31 -14.12
C TRP A 349 -0.20 -3.81 -12.95
N ILE A 350 -1.32 -4.47 -13.23
CA ILE A 350 -2.15 -5.04 -12.16
C ILE A 350 -1.54 -6.40 -11.80
N THR A 351 -0.44 -6.38 -11.03
CA THR A 351 0.35 -7.57 -10.70
C THR A 351 -0.46 -8.60 -9.93
N GLU A 352 -1.44 -8.16 -9.15
CA GLU A 352 -2.37 -9.04 -8.45
C GLU A 352 -3.79 -8.47 -8.50
N PHE A 353 -4.75 -9.32 -8.83
CA PHE A 353 -6.15 -9.06 -8.54
C PHE A 353 -6.88 -10.37 -8.32
N GLN A 354 -7.84 -10.39 -7.38
CA GLN A 354 -8.67 -11.56 -7.10
C GLN A 354 -10.09 -11.15 -6.70
N ALA A 355 -11.09 -11.76 -7.34
CA ALA A 355 -12.48 -11.64 -6.93
C ALA A 355 -12.77 -12.49 -5.68
N SER A 356 -13.68 -11.99 -4.84
CA SER A 356 -14.23 -12.74 -3.71
C SER A 356 -15.50 -13.47 -4.12
N GLY A 357 -15.85 -14.55 -3.40
CA GLY A 357 -17.05 -15.35 -3.65
C GLY A 357 -16.74 -16.74 -4.21
N THR A 358 -17.78 -17.41 -4.71
CA THR A 358 -17.73 -18.73 -5.34
C THR A 358 -16.97 -18.69 -6.68
N THR A 359 -16.59 -19.87 -7.18
CA THR A 359 -15.94 -20.00 -8.49
C THR A 359 -16.77 -19.40 -9.64
N ASP A 360 -18.09 -19.48 -9.57
CA ASP A 360 -19.00 -18.93 -10.59
C ASP A 360 -19.06 -17.40 -10.54
N GLU A 361 -19.01 -16.81 -9.34
CA GLU A 361 -18.90 -15.35 -9.15
C GLU A 361 -17.53 -14.83 -9.59
N GLN A 362 -16.44 -15.56 -9.29
CA GLN A 362 -15.09 -15.22 -9.75
C GLN A 362 -14.94 -15.35 -11.28
N ASN A 363 -15.56 -16.36 -11.90
CA ASN A 363 -15.66 -16.47 -13.36
C ASN A 363 -16.43 -15.28 -13.95
N SER A 364 -17.63 -14.99 -13.43
CA SER A 364 -18.47 -13.88 -13.91
C SER A 364 -17.73 -12.54 -13.83
N PHE A 365 -16.94 -12.33 -12.78
CA PHE A 365 -16.05 -11.18 -12.66
C PHE A 365 -14.94 -11.17 -13.73
N LEU A 366 -14.26 -12.30 -13.98
CA LEU A 366 -13.24 -12.40 -15.04
C LEU A 366 -13.82 -12.13 -16.43
N GLU A 367 -14.99 -12.66 -16.75
CA GLU A 367 -15.69 -12.43 -18.02
C GLU A 367 -16.01 -10.94 -18.25
N GLU A 368 -16.28 -10.16 -17.19
CA GLU A 368 -16.50 -8.71 -17.31
C GLU A 368 -15.19 -7.91 -17.36
N VAL A 369 -14.18 -8.24 -16.53
CA VAL A 369 -12.97 -7.42 -16.42
C VAL A 369 -11.91 -7.71 -17.49
N ILE A 370 -11.81 -8.94 -18.01
CA ILE A 370 -10.80 -9.29 -19.02
C ILE A 370 -10.92 -8.41 -20.29
N PRO A 371 -12.11 -8.24 -20.91
CA PRO A 371 -12.27 -7.36 -22.07
C PRO A 371 -11.95 -5.89 -21.77
N PHE A 372 -12.24 -5.42 -20.55
CA PHE A 372 -11.86 -4.07 -20.10
C PHE A 372 -10.33 -3.93 -19.98
N LEU A 373 -9.65 -4.89 -19.35
CA LEU A 373 -8.21 -4.85 -19.14
C LEU A 373 -7.45 -4.94 -20.47
N ASP A 374 -7.85 -5.83 -21.38
CA ASP A 374 -7.25 -5.96 -22.71
C ASP A 374 -7.55 -4.74 -23.59
N GLY A 375 -8.78 -4.21 -23.55
CA GLY A 375 -9.20 -3.02 -24.30
C GLY A 375 -8.68 -1.67 -23.77
N SER A 376 -8.18 -1.59 -22.53
CA SER A 376 -7.81 -0.33 -21.88
C SER A 376 -6.36 0.09 -22.12
N ASP A 377 -6.15 1.27 -22.74
CA ASP A 377 -4.82 1.90 -22.88
C ASP A 377 -4.17 2.25 -21.52
N MET A 378 -4.94 2.32 -20.43
CA MET A 378 -4.42 2.56 -19.08
C MET A 378 -3.68 1.34 -18.50
N VAL A 379 -3.91 0.13 -19.04
CA VAL A 379 -3.35 -1.13 -18.52
C VAL A 379 -2.37 -1.71 -19.54
N ALA A 380 -1.13 -1.91 -19.11
CA ALA A 380 -0.07 -2.53 -19.92
C ALA A 380 -0.01 -4.05 -19.72
N LYS A 381 -0.11 -4.52 -18.47
CA LYS A 381 -0.03 -5.94 -18.08
C LYS A 381 -0.92 -6.21 -16.86
N TYR A 382 -1.37 -7.45 -16.68
CA TYR A 382 -2.08 -7.90 -15.48
C TYR A 382 -1.91 -9.40 -15.22
N ALA A 383 -2.02 -9.82 -13.97
CA ALA A 383 -2.01 -11.23 -13.56
C ALA A 383 -3.07 -11.47 -12.48
N TYR A 384 -3.94 -12.46 -12.67
CA TYR A 384 -4.89 -12.87 -11.63
C TYR A 384 -4.14 -13.66 -10.56
N PHE A 385 -4.45 -13.42 -9.28
CA PHE A 385 -3.83 -14.15 -8.19
C PHE A 385 -4.54 -15.50 -7.97
N MET A 386 -3.90 -16.66 -8.19
CA MET A 386 -2.58 -16.90 -8.79
C MET A 386 -2.55 -18.26 -9.50
N ALA A 387 -1.48 -18.55 -10.25
CA ALA A 387 -1.18 -19.87 -10.80
C ALA A 387 -0.78 -20.82 -9.65
N SER A 388 -1.80 -21.35 -8.96
CA SER A 388 -1.73 -22.33 -7.89
C SER A 388 -2.84 -23.37 -8.05
N ASP A 389 -2.56 -24.58 -7.61
CA ASP A 389 -3.58 -25.56 -7.25
C ASP A 389 -4.59 -24.93 -6.27
N GLY A 390 -5.87 -25.20 -6.50
CA GLY A 390 -6.99 -24.62 -5.74
C GLY A 390 -7.45 -23.22 -6.22
N ILE A 391 -6.74 -22.59 -7.16
CA ILE A 391 -7.11 -21.27 -7.72
C ILE A 391 -7.29 -21.37 -9.24
N LEU A 392 -6.28 -21.02 -10.05
CA LEU A 392 -6.33 -21.16 -11.51
C LEU A 392 -6.07 -22.61 -11.97
N LEU A 393 -5.64 -23.51 -11.08
CA LEU A 393 -5.42 -24.92 -11.38
C LEU A 393 -6.24 -25.80 -10.43
N THR A 394 -6.73 -26.92 -10.95
CA THR A 394 -7.40 -27.97 -10.16
C THR A 394 -6.38 -28.90 -9.52
N SER A 395 -5.36 -29.31 -10.29
CA SER A 395 -4.17 -29.99 -9.80
C SER A 395 -3.07 -30.07 -10.87
N GLY A 396 -1.84 -29.71 -10.49
CA GLY A 396 -0.62 -29.88 -11.30
C GLY A 396 -0.67 -29.12 -12.62
N THR A 397 -0.90 -29.82 -13.73
CA THR A 397 -1.01 -29.21 -15.07
C THR A 397 -2.45 -29.05 -15.56
N THR A 398 -3.44 -29.31 -14.71
CA THR A 398 -4.87 -29.19 -15.04
C THR A 398 -5.41 -27.85 -14.59
N LEU A 399 -5.83 -26.99 -15.53
CA LEU A 399 -6.53 -25.74 -15.21
C LEU A 399 -7.80 -26.00 -14.39
N SER A 400 -8.22 -25.03 -13.59
CA SER A 400 -9.59 -24.94 -13.09
C SER A 400 -10.46 -24.23 -14.12
N THR A 401 -11.79 -24.24 -13.98
CA THR A 401 -12.67 -23.42 -14.83
C THR A 401 -12.28 -21.94 -14.82
N LEU A 402 -11.81 -21.43 -13.66
CA LEU A 402 -11.29 -20.06 -13.54
C LEU A 402 -9.97 -19.87 -14.31
N GLY A 403 -9.12 -20.88 -14.33
CA GLY A 403 -7.92 -20.95 -15.18
C GLY A 403 -8.24 -20.99 -16.68
N GLU A 404 -9.24 -21.76 -17.10
CA GLU A 404 -9.71 -21.82 -18.49
C GLU A 404 -10.24 -20.45 -18.96
N THR A 405 -11.06 -19.79 -18.14
CA THR A 405 -11.55 -18.41 -18.36
C THR A 405 -10.37 -17.44 -18.50
N PHE A 406 -9.45 -17.39 -17.53
CA PHE A 406 -8.29 -16.51 -17.58
C PHE A 406 -7.39 -16.77 -18.80
N ALA A 407 -7.19 -18.03 -19.16
CA ALA A 407 -6.31 -18.45 -20.25
C ALA A 407 -6.89 -18.23 -21.67
N SER A 408 -8.21 -18.09 -21.83
CA SER A 408 -8.84 -18.19 -23.16
C SER A 408 -10.05 -17.27 -23.45
N PHE A 409 -10.67 -16.63 -22.44
CA PHE A 409 -11.77 -15.68 -22.66
C PHE A 409 -11.30 -14.43 -23.40
N VAL A 410 -12.11 -13.85 -24.30
CA VAL A 410 -11.78 -12.68 -25.16
C VAL A 410 -13.01 -11.83 -25.49
#